data_AF-A0A6G9SC74-F1
#
_entry.id   AF-A0A6G9SC74-F1
#
_cell.length_a   1.000
_cell.length_b   1.000
_cell.length_c   1.000
_cell.angle_alpha   90.00
_cell.angle_beta   90.00
_cell.angle_gamma   90.00
#
_symmetry.space_group_name_H-M   'P 1'
#
loop_
_entity.id
_entity.type
_entity.pdbx_description
1 polymer ?
#
loop_
_entity_poly.entity_id
_entity_poly.type
_entity_poly.pdbx_seq_one_letter_code
_entity_poly.pdbx_strand_id
1 'polypeptide(L)'
;MFDFYRLPSDFPGKNSLPPTSDPLQKAAYIEQEMAQDIGFFHFLPNIIVHEFEGLLYSNPQAFLAWFNQGVVDQLHAEREVFPSPEHINDGATTAPSKRILKCCPGYEKPLHGSLIAIDIGLDTIRQQCQHFDEWLTRLEAIR
;
A
#
# COMPACT_ATOMS: atom_id res chain seq x y z
N MET A 1 2.56 2.84 -9.92
CA MET A 1 2.62 2.76 -8.45
C MET A 1 4.05 3.00 -8.04
N PHE A 2 4.29 4.07 -7.29
CA PHE A 2 5.63 4.46 -6.83
C PHE A 2 5.73 4.26 -5.32
N ASP A 3 6.88 3.79 -4.84
CA ASP A 3 7.24 3.71 -3.42
C ASP A 3 7.63 5.12 -2.95
N PHE A 4 6.90 5.67 -1.98
CA PHE A 4 7.09 7.03 -1.46
C PHE A 4 8.51 7.28 -0.94
N TYR A 5 9.11 6.28 -0.29
CA TYR A 5 10.41 6.40 0.38
C TYR A 5 11.60 6.24 -0.57
N ARG A 6 11.36 5.68 -1.76
CA ARG A 6 12.35 5.57 -2.83
C ARG A 6 12.26 6.67 -3.88
N LEU A 7 11.40 7.66 -3.68
CA LEU A 7 11.35 8.82 -4.56
C LEU A 7 12.67 9.61 -4.51
N PRO A 8 13.17 10.11 -5.66
CA PRO A 8 14.32 11.01 -5.72
C PRO A 8 14.18 12.25 -4.82
N SER A 9 15.31 12.82 -4.39
CA SER A 9 15.31 14.03 -3.55
C SER A 9 14.80 15.29 -4.26
N ASP A 10 14.89 15.30 -5.60
CA ASP A 10 14.39 16.35 -6.48
C ASP A 10 12.97 16.08 -6.99
N PHE A 11 12.29 15.05 -6.49
CA PHE A 11 10.92 14.74 -6.88
C PHE A 11 9.96 15.89 -6.51
N PRO A 12 8.97 16.24 -7.36
CA PRO A 12 8.00 17.31 -7.07
C PRO A 12 7.38 17.18 -5.67
N GLY A 13 7.42 18.26 -4.89
CA GLY A 13 6.90 18.30 -3.53
C GLY A 13 7.79 17.69 -2.43
N LYS A 14 8.88 16.98 -2.74
CA LYS A 14 9.67 16.27 -1.72
C LYS A 14 10.32 17.20 -0.69
N ASN A 15 10.70 18.41 -1.12
CA ASN A 15 11.34 19.43 -0.28
C ASN A 15 10.34 20.36 0.44
N SER A 16 9.04 20.20 0.21
CA SER A 16 7.96 21.04 0.75
C SER A 16 6.87 20.21 1.44
N LEU A 17 7.19 18.99 1.88
CA LEU A 17 6.27 18.09 2.56
C LEU A 17 5.59 18.79 3.76
N PRO A 18 4.27 18.58 3.97
CA PRO A 18 3.57 19.14 5.11
C PRO A 18 4.12 18.58 6.43
N PRO A 19 4.08 19.35 7.54
CA PRO A 19 4.53 18.91 8.86
C PRO A 19 3.49 17.99 9.51
N THR A 20 3.31 16.79 8.95
CA THR A 20 2.38 15.77 9.43
C THR A 20 3.12 14.45 9.69
N SER A 21 2.63 13.68 10.66
CA SER A 21 3.10 12.30 10.90
C SER A 21 2.37 11.28 10.05
N ASP A 22 1.23 11.65 9.47
CA ASP A 22 0.39 10.78 8.65
C ASP A 22 1.05 10.57 7.28
N PRO A 23 1.42 9.33 6.92
CA PRO A 23 2.08 9.09 5.66
C PRO A 23 1.14 9.18 4.45
N LEU A 24 -0.18 9.02 4.62
CA LEU A 24 -1.14 9.18 3.52
C LEU A 24 -1.29 10.65 3.12
N GLN A 25 -1.30 11.57 4.10
CA GLN A 25 -1.28 13.00 3.80
C GLN A 25 -0.03 13.43 3.03
N LYS A 26 1.12 12.80 3.31
CA LYS A 26 2.35 13.04 2.55
C LYS A 26 2.25 12.50 1.14
N ALA A 27 1.69 11.30 0.96
CA ALA A 27 1.48 10.70 -0.36
C ALA A 27 0.54 11.56 -1.21
N ALA A 28 -0.62 11.96 -0.66
CA ALA A 28 -1.58 12.84 -1.33
C ALA A 28 -0.95 14.19 -1.74
N TYR A 29 -0.10 14.78 -0.87
CA TYR A 29 0.62 16.01 -1.22
C TYR A 29 1.58 15.80 -2.40
N ILE A 30 2.39 14.75 -2.37
CA ILE A 30 3.32 14.44 -3.46
C ILE A 30 2.57 14.13 -4.76
N GLU A 31 1.45 13.40 -4.70
CA GLU A 31 0.58 13.15 -5.85
C GLU A 31 0.05 14.44 -6.46
N GLN A 32 -0.37 15.40 -5.62
CA GLN A 32 -0.82 16.71 -6.08
C GLN A 32 0.31 17.49 -6.78
N GLU A 33 1.51 17.50 -6.22
CA GLU A 33 2.68 18.17 -6.80
C GLU A 33 3.13 17.49 -8.10
N MET A 34 3.11 16.16 -8.14
CA MET A 34 3.40 15.37 -9.34
C MET A 34 2.38 15.64 -10.45
N ALA A 35 1.09 15.74 -10.11
CA ALA A 35 0.04 16.06 -11.08
C ALA A 35 0.20 17.47 -11.67
N GLN A 36 0.60 18.44 -10.85
CA GLN A 36 0.86 19.82 -11.29
C GLN A 36 2.09 19.89 -12.20
N ASP A 37 3.18 19.22 -11.83
CA ASP A 37 4.43 19.18 -12.61
C ASP A 37 4.21 18.58 -14.00
N ILE A 38 3.44 17.49 -14.09
CA ILE A 38 3.09 16.85 -15.38
C ILE A 38 2.08 17.68 -16.18
N GLY A 39 1.16 18.38 -15.52
CA GLY A 39 0.24 19.33 -16.16
C GLY A 39 -0.78 18.69 -17.12
N PHE A 40 -1.08 17.39 -16.97
CA PHE A 40 -2.00 16.66 -17.85
C PHE A 40 -3.29 16.27 -17.12
N PHE A 41 -4.44 16.68 -17.66
CA PHE A 41 -5.74 16.54 -16.98
C PHE A 41 -6.15 15.08 -16.70
N HIS A 42 -5.78 14.12 -17.56
CA HIS A 42 -6.07 12.70 -17.34
C HIS A 42 -4.95 11.95 -16.60
N PHE A 43 -3.93 12.66 -16.10
CA PHE A 43 -2.92 12.06 -15.26
C PHE A 43 -3.41 12.01 -13.81
N LEU A 44 -3.70 10.81 -13.31
CA LEU A 44 -4.13 10.54 -11.95
C LEU A 44 -3.04 9.75 -11.20
N PRO A 45 -2.08 10.43 -10.55
CA PRO A 45 -1.03 9.74 -9.81
C PRO A 45 -1.61 8.99 -8.60
N ASN A 46 -0.96 7.88 -8.28
CA ASN A 46 -1.17 7.13 -7.04
C ASN A 46 0.16 6.56 -6.53
N ILE A 47 0.45 6.92 -5.29
CA ILE A 47 1.59 6.49 -4.52
C ILE A 47 1.05 5.49 -3.50
N ILE A 48 1.51 4.25 -3.63
CA ILE A 48 1.40 3.32 -2.51
C ILE A 48 2.56 3.61 -1.59
N VAL A 49 2.21 4.14 -0.43
CA VAL A 49 3.12 4.68 0.58
C VAL A 49 4.31 3.76 0.85
N HIS A 50 4.06 2.45 0.98
CA HIS A 50 5.07 1.47 1.35
C HIS A 50 5.35 0.49 0.21
N GLU A 51 4.54 -0.55 0.06
CA GLU A 51 4.70 -1.59 -0.97
C GLU A 51 3.34 -2.21 -1.32
N PHE A 52 3.25 -2.91 -2.45
CA PHE A 52 2.06 -3.66 -2.85
C PHE A 52 1.59 -4.61 -1.73
N GLU A 53 2.53 -5.27 -1.04
CA GLU A 53 2.26 -6.17 0.07
C GLU A 53 1.48 -5.52 1.23
N GLY A 54 1.50 -4.18 1.36
CA GLY A 54 0.64 -3.47 2.31
C GLY A 54 -0.85 -3.72 2.06
N LEU A 55 -1.26 -3.83 0.79
CA LEU A 55 -2.65 -4.13 0.42
C LEU A 55 -3.09 -5.55 0.82
N LEU A 56 -2.14 -6.49 0.97
CA LEU A 56 -2.47 -7.87 1.35
C LEU A 56 -2.93 -7.96 2.81
N TYR A 57 -2.63 -6.96 3.62
CA TYR A 57 -3.12 -6.86 4.99
C TYR A 57 -4.59 -6.39 5.07
N SER A 58 -5.26 -6.14 3.95
CA SER A 58 -6.71 -5.88 3.92
C SER A 58 -7.53 -7.08 4.37
N ASN A 59 -7.02 -8.31 4.17
CA ASN A 59 -7.63 -9.50 4.74
C ASN A 59 -6.58 -10.61 4.96
N PRO A 60 -5.90 -10.63 6.13
CA PRO A 60 -4.90 -11.64 6.47
C PRO A 60 -5.41 -13.09 6.38
N GLN A 61 -6.73 -13.32 6.51
CA GLN A 61 -7.32 -14.64 6.41
C GLN A 61 -7.08 -15.30 5.04
N ALA A 62 -6.93 -14.52 3.98
CA ALA A 62 -6.65 -15.04 2.64
C ALA A 62 -5.31 -15.81 2.55
N PHE A 63 -4.39 -15.58 3.48
CA PHE A 63 -3.12 -16.32 3.55
C PHE A 63 -3.31 -17.80 3.91
N LEU A 64 -4.44 -18.21 4.49
CA LEU A 64 -4.69 -19.62 4.86
C LEU A 64 -4.71 -20.60 3.69
N ALA A 65 -4.96 -20.12 2.47
CA ALA A 65 -4.91 -20.97 1.29
C ALA A 65 -3.48 -21.50 1.01
N TRP A 66 -2.46 -20.83 1.54
CA TRP A 66 -1.05 -21.07 1.23
C TRP A 66 -0.20 -21.33 2.49
N PHE A 67 -0.64 -20.80 3.64
CA PHE A 67 0.09 -20.83 4.90
C PHE A 67 -0.79 -21.34 6.05
N ASN A 68 -0.18 -21.63 7.20
CA ASN A 68 -0.89 -22.15 8.37
C ASN A 68 -1.56 -21.04 9.20
N GLN A 69 -2.47 -21.43 10.09
CA GLN A 69 -3.20 -20.50 10.96
C GLN A 69 -2.28 -19.60 11.80
N GLY A 70 -1.12 -20.10 12.26
CA GLY A 70 -0.18 -19.29 13.04
C GLY A 70 0.42 -18.12 12.25
N VAL A 71 0.59 -18.27 10.93
CA VAL A 71 1.00 -17.17 10.05
C VAL A 71 -0.09 -16.10 9.97
N VAL A 72 -1.33 -16.52 9.79
CA VAL A 72 -2.48 -15.63 9.68
C VAL A 72 -2.70 -14.88 10.99
N ASP A 73 -2.62 -15.56 12.13
CA ASP A 73 -2.73 -14.95 13.45
C ASP A 73 -1.66 -13.88 13.66
N GLN A 74 -0.42 -14.14 13.21
CA GLN A 74 0.65 -13.15 13.27
C GLN A 74 0.38 -11.94 12.36
N LEU A 75 0.00 -12.16 11.10
CA LEU A 75 -0.30 -11.07 10.16
C LEU A 75 -1.49 -10.23 10.64
N HIS A 76 -2.49 -10.87 11.23
CA HIS A 76 -3.64 -10.20 11.84
C HIS A 76 -3.19 -9.35 13.03
N ALA A 77 -2.36 -9.90 13.94
CA ALA A 77 -1.83 -9.15 15.06
C ALA A 77 -0.99 -7.94 14.60
N GLU A 78 -0.21 -8.08 13.54
CA GLU A 78 0.54 -6.98 12.94
C GLU A 78 -0.36 -5.91 12.34
N ARG A 79 -1.44 -6.30 11.64
CA ARG A 79 -2.42 -5.38 11.03
C ARG A 79 -3.12 -4.51 12.08
N GLU A 80 -3.50 -5.09 13.22
CA GLU A 80 -4.26 -4.41 14.28
C GLU A 80 -3.48 -3.29 14.98
N VAL A 81 -2.15 -3.25 14.85
CA VAL A 81 -1.32 -2.17 15.43
C VAL A 81 -1.43 -0.87 14.61
N PHE A 82 -1.98 -0.93 13.40
CA PHE A 82 -2.06 0.21 12.48
C PHE A 82 -3.51 0.65 12.23
N PRO A 83 -3.76 1.93 11.90
CA PRO A 83 -5.10 2.40 11.55
C PRO A 83 -5.67 1.70 10.29
N SER A 84 -4.90 1.63 9.22
CA SER A 84 -5.27 0.95 7.96
C SER A 84 -4.11 0.07 7.43
N PRO A 85 -4.34 -0.85 6.49
CA PRO A 85 -3.26 -1.56 5.80
C PRO A 85 -2.27 -0.59 5.14
N GLU A 86 -2.75 0.57 4.70
CA GLU A 86 -1.96 1.62 4.05
C GLU A 86 -1.02 2.34 5.03
N HIS A 87 -1.24 2.21 6.33
CA HIS A 87 -0.38 2.75 7.38
C HIS A 87 0.71 1.76 7.84
N ILE A 88 0.71 0.52 7.34
CA ILE A 88 1.71 -0.48 7.73
C ILE A 88 3.06 -0.03 7.18
N ASN A 89 3.83 0.56 8.07
CA ASN A 89 4.96 1.39 7.71
C ASN A 89 6.24 0.63 7.37
N ASP A 90 7.16 1.37 6.76
CA ASP A 90 8.46 0.88 6.35
C ASP A 90 9.55 1.13 7.39
N GLY A 91 10.64 0.40 7.18
CA GLY A 91 11.87 0.36 7.94
C GLY A 91 12.63 -0.88 7.44
N ALA A 92 13.95 -0.89 7.56
CA ALA A 92 14.79 -1.92 6.92
C ALA A 92 14.34 -3.37 7.24
N THR A 93 13.71 -3.56 8.39
CA THR A 93 13.17 -4.84 8.87
C THR A 93 11.64 -4.84 9.04
N THR A 94 10.96 -3.70 8.85
CA THR A 94 9.54 -3.52 9.18
C THR A 94 8.64 -3.24 7.98
N ALA A 95 9.19 -3.12 6.76
CA ALA A 95 8.38 -3.00 5.54
C ALA A 95 7.37 -4.17 5.39
N PRO A 96 6.19 -3.94 4.80
CA PRO A 96 5.14 -4.97 4.66
C PRO A 96 5.67 -6.29 4.10
N SER A 97 6.47 -6.25 3.03
CA SER A 97 7.02 -7.48 2.46
C SER A 97 8.03 -8.18 3.37
N LYS A 98 8.76 -7.44 4.20
CA LYS A 98 9.71 -8.01 5.18
C LYS A 98 8.98 -8.68 6.33
N ARG A 99 7.84 -8.12 6.75
CA ARG A 99 6.96 -8.73 7.76
C ARG A 99 6.40 -10.06 7.26
N ILE A 100 5.84 -10.06 6.05
CA ILE A 100 5.33 -11.29 5.40
C ILE A 100 6.45 -12.33 5.26
N LEU A 101 7.62 -11.96 4.71
CA LEU A 101 8.75 -12.89 4.55
C LEU A 101 9.26 -13.47 5.88
N LYS A 102 9.09 -12.74 6.99
CA LYS A 102 9.50 -13.20 8.32
C LYS A 102 8.57 -14.28 8.86
N CYS A 103 7.26 -14.18 8.61
CA CYS A 103 6.26 -15.11 9.13
C CYS A 103 5.82 -16.19 8.13
N CYS A 104 6.07 -16.01 6.83
CA CYS A 104 5.64 -16.90 5.77
C CYS A 104 6.84 -17.62 5.12
N PRO A 105 7.28 -18.78 5.64
CA PRO A 105 8.31 -19.59 4.98
C PRO A 105 7.89 -19.95 3.56
N GLY A 106 8.75 -19.70 2.58
CA GLY A 106 8.46 -19.99 1.17
C GLY A 106 7.58 -18.96 0.47
N TYR A 107 7.31 -17.80 1.07
CA TYR A 107 6.58 -16.73 0.39
C TYR A 107 7.35 -16.19 -0.83
N GLU A 108 6.85 -16.53 -2.01
CA GLU A 108 7.27 -15.95 -3.29
C GLU A 108 6.41 -14.73 -3.65
N LYS A 109 7.03 -13.54 -3.65
CA LYS A 109 6.33 -12.26 -3.87
C LYS A 109 5.44 -12.23 -5.12
N PRO A 110 5.92 -12.61 -6.34
CA PRO A 110 5.09 -12.45 -7.53
C PRO A 110 3.91 -13.43 -7.57
N LEU A 111 4.15 -14.68 -7.16
CA LEU A 111 3.15 -15.74 -7.19
C LEU A 111 2.13 -15.55 -6.07
N HIS A 112 2.57 -15.64 -4.81
CA HIS A 112 1.67 -15.59 -3.66
C HIS A 112 1.03 -14.21 -3.51
N GLY A 113 1.78 -13.13 -3.75
CA GLY A 113 1.23 -11.78 -3.65
C GLY A 113 0.05 -11.56 -4.60
N SER A 114 0.17 -12.02 -5.85
CA SER A 114 -0.92 -11.87 -6.83
C SER A 114 -2.12 -12.76 -6.49
N LEU A 115 -1.88 -14.03 -6.13
CA LEU A 115 -2.95 -14.99 -5.83
C LEU A 115 -3.71 -14.61 -4.55
N ILE A 116 -2.99 -14.17 -3.52
CA ILE A 116 -3.62 -13.69 -2.29
C ILE A 116 -4.42 -12.42 -2.56
N ALA A 117 -3.92 -11.47 -3.36
CA ALA A 117 -4.71 -10.28 -3.72
C ALA A 117 -6.01 -10.64 -4.47
N ILE A 118 -5.97 -11.66 -5.34
CA ILE A 118 -7.15 -12.20 -6.00
C ILE A 118 -8.12 -12.81 -4.98
N ASP A 119 -7.62 -13.61 -4.03
CA ASP A 119 -8.42 -14.24 -2.98
C ASP A 119 -9.06 -13.21 -2.02
N ILE A 120 -8.37 -12.08 -1.75
CA ILE A 120 -8.90 -10.97 -0.95
C ILE A 120 -10.04 -10.25 -1.70
N GLY A 121 -9.86 -10.04 -3.00
CA GLY A 121 -10.82 -9.34 -3.85
C GLY A 121 -10.72 -7.81 -3.76
N LEU A 122 -11.03 -7.16 -4.89
CA LEU A 122 -10.91 -5.71 -5.04
C LEU A 122 -11.80 -4.93 -4.06
N ASP A 123 -13.04 -5.39 -3.84
CA ASP A 123 -13.99 -4.71 -2.95
C ASP A 123 -13.48 -4.64 -1.51
N THR A 124 -12.89 -5.73 -1.01
CA THR A 124 -12.27 -5.78 0.32
C THR A 124 -11.07 -4.84 0.40
N ILE A 125 -10.23 -4.81 -0.64
CA ILE A 125 -9.07 -3.91 -0.70
C ILE A 125 -9.55 -2.46 -0.67
N ARG A 126 -10.54 -2.08 -1.49
CA ARG A 126 -11.12 -0.73 -1.50
C ARG A 126 -11.69 -0.32 -0.14
N GLN A 127 -12.43 -1.23 0.51
CA GLN A 127 -13.02 -0.95 1.82
C GLN A 127 -11.97 -0.68 2.92
N GLN A 128 -10.81 -1.36 2.86
CA GLN A 128 -9.77 -1.25 3.88
C GLN A 128 -8.70 -0.20 3.55
N CYS A 129 -8.53 0.13 2.27
CA CYS A 129 -7.51 1.02 1.74
C CYS A 129 -8.17 2.24 1.07
N GLN A 130 -8.52 3.23 1.89
CA GLN A 130 -9.27 4.41 1.45
C GLN A 130 -8.51 5.27 0.43
N HIS A 131 -7.18 5.42 0.59
CA HIS A 131 -6.38 6.21 -0.37
C HIS A 131 -6.34 5.52 -1.74
N PHE A 132 -6.18 4.19 -1.76
CA PHE A 132 -6.29 3.39 -2.97
C PHE A 132 -7.69 3.45 -3.61
N ASP A 133 -8.76 3.37 -2.81
CA ASP A 133 -10.14 3.47 -3.29
C ASP A 133 -10.45 4.81 -3.93
N GLU A 134 -10.00 5.92 -3.34
CA GLU A 134 -10.19 7.26 -3.89
C GLU A 134 -9.53 7.41 -5.26
N TRP A 135 -8.32 6.90 -5.42
CA TRP A 135 -7.66 6.89 -6.73
C TRP A 135 -8.44 6.07 -7.76
N LEU A 136 -8.85 4.86 -7.39
CA LEU A 136 -9.58 3.98 -8.30
C LEU A 136 -10.93 4.56 -8.70
N THR A 137 -11.65 5.16 -7.76
CA THR A 137 -12.92 5.86 -8.01
C THR A 137 -12.75 7.01 -9.01
N ARG A 138 -11.64 7.77 -8.91
CA ARG A 138 -11.32 8.83 -9.87
C ARG A 138 -11.00 8.27 -11.25
N LEU A 139 -10.30 7.13 -11.33
CA LEU A 139 -10.03 6.45 -12.60
C LEU A 139 -11.31 5.95 -13.27
N GLU A 140 -12.21 5.33 -12.51
CA GLU A 140 -13.51 4.82 -12.99
C GLU A 140 -14.41 5.94 -13.51
N ALA A 141 -14.22 7.17 -13.02
CA ALA A 141 -14.95 8.35 -13.47
C ALA A 141 -14.37 8.99 -14.75
N ILE A 142 -13.20 8.57 -15.23
CA ILE A 142 -12.66 9.02 -16.52
C ILE A 142 -13.55 8.48 -17.63
N ARG A 143 -14.06 9.39 -18.47
CA ARG A 143 -14.87 9.08 -19.66
C ARG A 143 -14.08 9.35 -20.93
#